data_AF-A0A960G8V8-F1
#
_entry.id   AF-A0A960G8V8-F1
#
_cell.length_a   1.000
_cell.length_b   1.000
_cell.length_c   1.000
_cell.angle_alpha   90.00
_cell.angle_beta   90.00
_cell.angle_gamma   90.00
#
_symmetry.space_group_name_H-M   'P 1'
#
loop_
_entity.id
_entity.type
_entity.pdbx_description
1 polymer ?
#
loop_
_entity_poly.entity_id
_entity_poly.type
_entity_poly.pdbx_seq_one_letter_code
_entity_poly.pdbx_strand_id
1 'polypeptide(L)'
;VKSNAILLASGGASVGVGMGQVNRVDSCRLAVERAGERAAGSVAASDAFFPFNDGPAILIEAGVKAIVQPGGSVRDADTIAAAQAAGVTMYFTGTRHFFH
;
A
#
# COMPACT_ATOMS: atom_id res chain seq x y z
N VAL A 1 2.96 -3.15 12.74
CA VAL A 1 4.24 -3.21 11.99
C VAL A 1 4.96 -1.88 12.23
N LYS A 2 6.27 -1.86 12.45
CA LYS A 2 7.01 -0.60 12.69
C LYS A 2 6.94 0.29 11.45
N SER A 3 6.65 1.57 11.65
CA SER A 3 6.43 2.54 10.57
C SER A 3 7.72 2.95 9.86
N ASN A 4 7.69 3.33 8.58
CA ASN A 4 6.54 3.21 7.67
C ASN A 4 6.27 1.73 7.32
N ALA A 5 4.99 1.38 7.23
CA ALA A 5 4.59 -0.01 7.04
C ALA A 5 3.61 -0.19 5.88
N ILE A 6 3.90 -1.19 5.05
CA ILE A 6 3.04 -1.70 3.98
C ILE A 6 2.92 -3.22 4.13
N LEU A 7 1.70 -3.74 4.18
CA LEU A 7 1.44 -5.18 4.31
C LEU A 7 0.59 -5.64 3.13
N LEU A 8 1.04 -6.68 2.44
CA LEU A 8 0.27 -7.41 1.43
C LEU A 8 -0.28 -8.68 2.07
N ALA A 9 -1.55 -8.99 1.81
CA ALA A 9 -2.23 -10.17 2.32
C ALA A 9 -3.06 -10.87 1.25
N SER A 10 -3.13 -12.20 1.35
CA SER A 10 -4.03 -13.04 0.56
C SER A 10 -4.42 -14.27 1.37
N GLY A 11 -5.66 -14.77 1.19
CA GLY A 11 -6.14 -15.97 1.88
C GLY A 11 -6.10 -15.90 3.42
N GLY A 12 -6.21 -14.71 4.01
CA GLY A 12 -6.14 -14.52 5.45
C GLY A 12 -4.73 -14.49 6.06
N ALA A 13 -3.68 -14.52 5.23
CA ALA A 13 -2.29 -14.47 5.68
C ALA A 13 -1.51 -13.33 5.01
N SER A 14 -0.50 -12.80 5.70
CA SER A 14 0.46 -11.86 5.11
C SER A 14 1.35 -12.57 4.10
N VAL A 15 1.43 -12.04 2.89
CA VAL A 15 2.30 -12.58 1.84
C VAL A 15 3.58 -11.76 1.67
N GLY A 16 3.55 -10.48 2.01
CA GLY A 16 4.72 -9.59 2.01
C GLY A 16 4.54 -8.42 2.99
N VAL A 17 5.62 -8.00 3.62
CA VAL A 17 5.59 -6.90 4.61
C VAL A 17 6.81 -6.02 4.41
N GLY A 18 6.61 -4.75 4.08
CA GLY A 18 7.64 -3.71 4.15
C GLY A 18 7.49 -2.96 5.47
N MET A 19 8.56 -2.88 6.26
CA MET A 19 8.50 -2.36 7.63
C MET A 19 9.74 -1.55 7.98
N GLY A 20 9.56 -0.56 8.86
CA GLY A 20 10.65 0.21 9.47
C GLY A 20 11.40 1.10 8.48
N GLN A 21 10.80 1.44 7.34
CA GLN A 21 11.45 2.27 6.33
C GLN A 21 11.23 3.76 6.61
N VAL A 22 12.25 4.56 6.31
CA VAL A 22 12.21 6.02 6.45
C VAL A 22 11.22 6.68 5.49
N ASN A 23 10.93 6.05 4.35
CA ASN A 23 9.95 6.51 3.38
C ASN A 23 8.95 5.39 3.01
N ARG A 24 7.77 5.79 2.50
CA ARG A 24 6.68 4.85 2.20
C ARG A 24 6.88 4.08 0.90
N VAL A 25 7.54 4.70 -0.09
CA VAL A 25 7.78 4.06 -1.40
C VAL A 25 8.68 2.83 -1.25
N ASP A 26 9.72 2.89 -0.42
CA ASP A 26 10.59 1.74 -0.13
C ASP A 26 9.86 0.66 0.67
N SER A 27 8.91 1.04 1.53
CA SER A 27 8.03 0.07 2.18
C SER A 27 7.19 -0.69 1.15
N CYS A 28 6.70 -0.02 0.09
CA CYS A 28 5.95 -0.68 -0.98
C CYS A 28 6.84 -1.65 -1.75
N ARG A 29 8.04 -1.21 -2.17
CA ARG A 29 9.01 -2.05 -2.89
C ARG A 29 9.35 -3.31 -2.09
N LEU A 30 9.71 -3.14 -0.82
CA LEU A 30 10.09 -4.24 0.05
C LEU A 30 8.94 -5.22 0.29
N ALA A 31 7.71 -4.73 0.41
CA ALA A 31 6.55 -5.59 0.59
C ALA A 31 6.24 -6.41 -0.67
N VAL A 32 6.36 -5.80 -1.86
CA VAL A 32 6.20 -6.47 -3.16
C VAL A 32 7.31 -7.49 -3.38
N GLU A 33 8.57 -7.13 -3.15
CA GLU A 33 9.72 -8.02 -3.28
C GLU A 33 9.58 -9.26 -2.40
N ARG A 34 9.18 -9.08 -1.13
CA ARG A 34 8.95 -10.19 -0.19
C ARG A 34 7.76 -11.06 -0.57
N ALA A 35 6.72 -10.47 -1.18
CA ALA A 35 5.57 -11.21 -1.67
C ALA A 35 5.92 -12.07 -2.90
N GLY A 36 6.76 -11.56 -3.80
CA GLY A 36 7.07 -12.19 -5.07
C GLY A 36 5.80 -12.39 -5.90
N GLU A 37 5.64 -13.57 -6.52
CA GLU A 37 4.46 -13.91 -7.33
C GLU A 37 3.14 -13.83 -6.53
N ARG A 38 3.19 -13.95 -5.20
CA ARG A 38 2.01 -13.87 -4.33
C ARG A 38 1.44 -12.45 -4.19
N ALA A 39 2.14 -11.43 -4.72
CA ALA A 39 1.63 -10.07 -4.75
C ALA A 39 0.41 -9.93 -5.67
N ALA A 40 0.42 -10.62 -6.80
CA ALA A 40 -0.67 -10.57 -7.78
C ALA A 40 -1.97 -11.12 -7.16
N GLY A 41 -3.05 -10.34 -7.25
CA GLY A 41 -4.35 -10.67 -6.67
C GLY A 41 -4.46 -10.49 -5.15
N SER A 42 -3.37 -10.11 -4.47
CA SER A 42 -3.37 -9.76 -3.05
C SER A 42 -4.02 -8.40 -2.78
N VAL A 43 -4.25 -8.09 -1.50
CA VAL A 43 -4.67 -6.76 -1.03
C VAL A 43 -3.57 -6.11 -0.22
N ALA A 44 -3.46 -4.78 -0.28
CA ALA A 44 -2.44 -4.03 0.46
C ALA A 44 -3.06 -3.10 1.51
N ALA A 45 -2.39 -2.99 2.66
CA ALA A 45 -2.72 -2.03 3.71
C ALA A 45 -1.51 -1.13 4.00
N SER A 46 -1.77 0.18 4.08
CA SER A 46 -0.79 1.19 4.48
C SER A 46 -1.15 1.76 5.85
N ASP A 47 -0.17 1.83 6.76
CA ASP A 47 -0.40 2.33 8.13
C ASP A 47 -0.75 3.83 8.20
N ALA A 48 -0.43 4.58 7.14
CA ALA A 48 -0.60 6.01 6.96
C ALA A 48 -0.85 6.34 5.48
N PHE A 49 -1.21 7.59 5.20
CA PHE A 49 -1.54 7.99 3.84
C PHE A 49 -0.34 7.94 2.89
N PHE A 50 -0.63 7.83 1.58
CA PHE A 50 0.39 7.97 0.54
C PHE A 50 0.65 9.45 0.23
N PRO A 51 1.88 9.97 0.46
CA PRO A 51 2.18 11.37 0.19
C PRO A 51 2.27 11.67 -1.32
N PHE A 52 2.56 10.64 -2.14
CA PHE A 52 2.65 10.68 -3.59
C PHE A 52 2.07 9.38 -4.17
N ASN A 53 1.80 9.36 -5.47
CA ASN A 53 1.25 8.19 -6.17
C ASN A 53 2.29 7.11 -6.51
N ASP A 54 3.57 7.33 -6.20
CA ASP A 54 4.68 6.40 -6.47
C ASP A 54 4.59 5.09 -5.67
N GLY A 55 4.23 5.17 -4.38
CA GLY A 55 3.96 4.00 -3.54
C GLY A 55 2.80 3.15 -4.08
N PRO A 56 1.61 3.72 -4.29
CA PRO A 56 0.48 3.03 -4.91
C PRO A 56 0.81 2.45 -6.29
N ALA A 57 1.57 3.16 -7.14
CA ALA A 57 1.96 2.67 -8.46
C ALA A 57 2.74 1.35 -8.39
N ILE A 58 3.66 1.20 -7.43
CA ILE A 58 4.40 -0.05 -7.20
C ILE A 58 3.46 -1.21 -6.84
N LEU A 59 2.47 -0.94 -5.99
CA LEU A 59 1.49 -1.96 -5.57
C LEU A 59 0.58 -2.37 -6.75
N ILE A 60 0.15 -1.39 -7.55
CA ILE A 60 -0.66 -1.58 -8.76
C ILE A 60 0.11 -2.43 -9.78
N GLU A 61 1.36 -2.09 -10.07
CA GLU A 61 2.23 -2.83 -11.01
C GLU A 61 2.45 -4.28 -10.55
N ALA A 62 2.53 -4.51 -9.24
CA ALA A 62 2.61 -5.84 -8.65
C ALA A 62 1.30 -6.66 -8.71
N GLY A 63 0.22 -6.09 -9.25
CA GLY A 63 -1.07 -6.77 -9.42
C GLY A 63 -1.93 -6.80 -8.16
N VAL A 64 -1.71 -5.90 -7.19
CA VAL A 64 -2.60 -5.75 -6.02
C VAL A 64 -3.99 -5.32 -6.47
N LYS A 65 -5.04 -6.02 -6.03
CA LYS A 65 -6.43 -5.74 -6.46
C LYS A 65 -7.14 -4.67 -5.63
N ALA A 66 -6.67 -4.44 -4.40
CA ALA A 66 -7.25 -3.44 -3.52
C ALA A 66 -6.22 -2.86 -2.55
N ILE A 67 -6.33 -1.56 -2.27
CA ILE A 67 -5.45 -0.82 -1.36
C ILE A 67 -6.32 -0.15 -0.28
N VAL A 68 -5.96 -0.30 0.99
CA VAL A 68 -6.56 0.45 2.11
C VAL A 68 -5.51 1.37 2.74
N GLN A 69 -5.90 2.64 2.95
CA GLN A 69 -5.05 3.65 3.57
C GLN A 69 -5.91 4.69 4.32
N PRO A 70 -5.35 5.52 5.21
CA PRO A 70 -6.15 6.49 5.97
C PRO A 70 -6.71 7.66 5.17
N GLY A 71 -5.99 8.14 4.17
CA GLY A 71 -6.26 9.42 3.50
C GLY A 71 -5.83 10.63 4.35
N GLY A 72 -6.12 11.82 3.84
CA GLY A 72 -5.74 13.10 4.43
C GLY A 72 -4.51 13.74 3.78
N SER A 73 -4.03 13.20 2.66
CA SER A 73 -2.99 13.86 1.87
C SER A 73 -3.60 14.99 1.05
N VAL A 74 -2.90 16.12 0.93
CA VAL A 74 -3.25 17.17 -0.06
C VAL A 74 -3.19 16.64 -1.50
N ARG A 75 -2.57 15.48 -1.71
CA ARG A 75 -2.43 14.77 -3.00
C ARG A 75 -3.25 13.48 -3.09
N ASP A 76 -4.28 13.30 -2.27
CA ASP A 76 -5.11 12.10 -2.35
C ASP A 76 -5.75 11.94 -3.74
N ALA A 77 -6.09 13.04 -4.42
CA ALA A 77 -6.64 13.02 -5.77
C ALA A 77 -5.74 12.29 -6.78
N ASP A 78 -4.41 12.50 -6.71
CA ASP A 78 -3.44 11.84 -7.59
C ASP A 78 -3.42 10.32 -7.36
N THR A 79 -3.52 9.92 -6.09
CA THR A 79 -3.51 8.52 -5.68
C THR A 79 -4.82 7.80 -6.06
N ILE A 80 -5.96 8.49 -5.92
CA ILE A 80 -7.27 7.99 -6.35
C ILE A 80 -7.31 7.84 -7.87
N ALA A 81 -6.83 8.83 -8.62
CA ALA A 81 -6.80 8.78 -10.08
C ALA A 81 -5.95 7.60 -10.58
N ALA A 82 -4.79 7.35 -9.97
CA ALA A 82 -3.94 6.21 -10.30
C ALA A 82 -4.66 4.86 -10.05
N ALA A 83 -5.34 4.73 -8.90
CA ALA A 83 -6.09 3.51 -8.58
C ALA A 83 -7.29 3.30 -9.52
N GLN A 84 -8.04 4.37 -9.82
CA GLN A 84 -9.17 4.32 -10.76
C GLN A 84 -8.72 3.94 -12.17
N ALA A 85 -7.64 4.54 -12.68
CA ALA A 85 -7.09 4.23 -14.00
C ALA A 85 -6.65 2.76 -14.11
N ALA A 86 -6.16 2.17 -13.02
CA ALA A 86 -5.73 0.78 -12.96
C ALA A 86 -6.84 -0.21 -12.58
N GLY A 87 -8.07 0.25 -12.29
CA GLY A 87 -9.16 -0.61 -11.81
C GLY A 87 -8.91 -1.21 -10.41
N VAL A 88 -8.05 -0.59 -9.60
CA VAL A 88 -7.74 -1.03 -8.24
C VAL A 88 -8.70 -0.37 -7.25
N THR A 89 -9.34 -1.19 -6.42
CA THR A 89 -10.27 -0.66 -5.40
C THR A 89 -9.49 0.03 -4.29
N MET A 90 -9.87 1.27 -3.92
CA MET A 90 -9.22 2.01 -2.84
C MET A 90 -10.19 2.32 -1.70
N TYR A 91 -9.77 2.02 -0.47
CA TYR A 91 -10.52 2.30 0.75
C TYR A 91 -9.80 3.34 1.61
N PHE A 92 -10.60 4.24 2.21
CA PHE A 92 -10.14 5.25 3.16
C PHE A 92 -10.64 4.95 4.56
N THR A 93 -9.74 4.90 5.56
CA THR A 93 -10.11 4.62 6.96
C THR A 93 -10.30 5.88 7.81
N GLY A 94 -9.74 7.02 7.38
CA GLY A 94 -9.72 8.27 8.16
C GLY A 94 -8.84 8.23 9.42
N THR A 95 -8.21 7.09 9.73
CA THR A 95 -7.43 6.90 10.97
C THR A 95 -6.08 6.25 10.68
N ARG A 96 -5.02 6.85 11.20
CA ARG A 96 -3.63 6.38 11.06
C ARG A 96 -3.25 5.42 12.19
N HIS A 97 -2.42 4.42 11.90
CA HIS A 97 -1.92 3.41 12.85
C HIS A 97 -0.39 3.34 12.90
N PHE A 98 0.28 4.48 13.12
CA PHE A 98 1.74 4.50 13.30
C PHE A 98 2.17 3.74 14.56
N PHE A 99 3.33 3.08 14.46
CA PHE A 99 3.95 2.38 15.58
C PHE A 99 5.47 2.45 15.42
N HIS A 100 6.17 2.95 16.44
CA HIS A 100 7.63 3.17 16.46
C HIS A 100 8.31 2.27 17.46
#